data_AF-A0A519C7H6-F1
#
_entry.id   AF-A0A519C7H6-F1
#
_cell.length_a   1.000
_cell.length_b   1.000
_cell.length_c   1.000
_cell.angle_alpha   90.00
_cell.angle_beta   90.00
_cell.angle_gamma   90.00
#
_symmetry.space_group_name_H-M   'P 1'
#
loop_
_entity.id
_entity.type
_entity.pdbx_description
1 polymer ?
#
loop_
_entity_poly.entity_id
_entity_poly.type
_entity_poly.pdbx_seq_one_letter_code
_entity_poly.pdbx_strand_id
1 'polypeptide(L)'
;MSRYIKPSAFHSFDPLRIDPIKLIEPIQASLGGDHHQLKELVKNSSDISALKQGVPPLFDPATILFLSCLDWPDNGGTPEPIDKGLSRDRLGRFPIEGGNAIEYILASTRDKSEEKNFHDLLTKLSEGLDEKNLGEAGFTNTTSGMILCGWLTKEEVIELRQSIQGQDWSIDVDELIDGGVRDAARHLIVILRGAEKRNCGLLMRV
;
A
#
# COMPACT_ATOMS: atom_id res chain seq x y z
N MET A 1 -10.74 -30.59 -22.08
CA MET A 1 -10.11 -30.41 -20.75
C MET A 1 -10.07 -28.92 -20.48
N SER A 2 -10.83 -28.44 -19.49
CA SER A 2 -10.80 -27.03 -19.09
C SER A 2 -9.42 -26.73 -18.50
N ARG A 3 -8.65 -25.82 -19.12
CA ARG A 3 -7.39 -25.36 -18.54
C ARG A 3 -7.73 -24.62 -17.25
N TYR A 4 -7.22 -25.09 -16.12
CA TYR A 4 -7.27 -24.33 -14.87
C TYR A 4 -6.46 -23.05 -15.07
N ILE A 5 -7.15 -21.92 -15.19
CA ILE A 5 -6.54 -20.59 -15.19
C ILE A 5 -6.41 -20.21 -13.72
N LYS A 6 -5.18 -20.14 -13.21
CA LYS A 6 -4.92 -19.69 -11.84
C LYS A 6 -5.48 -18.27 -11.70
N PRO A 7 -6.28 -17.98 -10.65
CA PRO A 7 -6.75 -16.61 -10.43
C PRO A 7 -5.55 -15.68 -10.22
N SER A 8 -5.67 -14.43 -10.69
CA SER A 8 -4.69 -13.38 -10.41
C SER A 8 -4.51 -13.16 -8.92
N ALA A 9 -3.35 -12.60 -8.56
CA ALA A 9 -3.05 -12.28 -7.17
C ALA A 9 -4.04 -11.23 -6.62
N PHE A 10 -4.29 -11.26 -5.32
CA PHE A 10 -5.27 -10.37 -4.70
C PHE A 10 -4.56 -9.18 -4.03
N HIS A 11 -4.64 -8.02 -4.66
CA HIS A 11 -4.09 -6.79 -4.11
C HIS A 11 -4.95 -6.28 -2.95
N SER A 12 -4.32 -5.94 -1.83
CA SER A 12 -4.98 -5.44 -0.63
C SER A 12 -4.51 -4.03 -0.31
N PHE A 13 -5.40 -3.26 0.32
CA PHE A 13 -5.14 -1.90 0.77
C PHE A 13 -5.43 -1.82 2.27
N ASP A 14 -4.37 -1.64 3.06
CA ASP A 14 -4.42 -1.63 4.52
C ASP A 14 -4.26 -0.20 5.07
N PRO A 15 -4.85 0.12 6.23
CA PRO A 15 -4.73 1.45 6.83
C PRO A 15 -3.32 1.68 7.37
N LEU A 16 -2.68 2.74 6.89
CA LEU A 16 -1.33 3.14 7.28
C LEU A 16 -1.38 4.25 8.34
N ARG A 17 -0.72 4.04 9.48
CA ARG A 17 -0.63 5.03 10.57
C ARG A 17 0.73 5.74 10.61
N ILE A 18 1.81 5.01 10.38
CA ILE A 18 3.18 5.55 10.41
C ILE A 18 3.76 5.46 9.01
N ASP A 19 4.35 6.56 8.55
CA ASP A 19 5.05 6.63 7.28
C ASP A 19 6.24 5.64 7.27
N PRO A 20 6.28 4.67 6.33
CA PRO A 20 7.36 3.69 6.18
C PRO A 20 8.77 4.27 6.21
N ILE A 21 8.98 5.47 5.63
CA ILE A 21 10.29 6.11 5.62
C ILE A 21 10.82 6.36 7.03
N LYS A 22 9.95 6.70 7.98
CA LYS A 22 10.34 6.96 9.38
C LYS A 22 10.71 5.69 10.14
N LEU A 23 10.43 4.52 9.56
CA LEU A 23 10.64 3.22 10.20
C LEU A 23 11.88 2.51 9.67
N ILE A 24 12.43 2.91 8.51
CA ILE A 24 13.59 2.24 7.90
C ILE A 24 14.79 2.16 8.85
N GLU A 25 15.29 3.31 9.31
CA GLU A 25 16.43 3.37 10.24
C GLU A 25 16.14 2.64 11.57
N PRO A 26 14.99 2.87 12.26
CA PRO A 26 14.64 2.09 13.45
C PRO A 26 14.59 0.57 13.23
N ILE A 27 14.13 0.13 12.05
CA ILE A 27 14.06 -1.30 11.72
C ILE A 27 15.47 -1.84 11.50
N GLN A 28 16.33 -1.13 10.77
CA GLN A 28 17.73 -1.55 10.57
C GLN A 28 18.47 -1.69 11.90
N ALA A 29 18.31 -0.75 12.84
CA ALA A 29 18.85 -0.86 14.20
C ALA A 29 18.28 -2.07 14.96
N SER A 30 16.97 -2.30 14.80
CA SER A 30 16.25 -3.43 15.39
C SER A 30 16.80 -4.78 14.92
N LEU A 31 17.26 -4.91 13.68
CA LEU A 31 17.92 -6.13 13.19
C LEU A 31 19.20 -6.47 13.97
N GLY A 32 19.89 -5.46 14.50
CA GLY A 32 21.03 -5.63 15.42
C GLY A 32 20.65 -5.91 16.87
N GLY A 33 19.36 -5.96 17.20
CA GLY A 33 18.84 -6.12 18.56
C GLY A 33 18.57 -4.80 19.29
N ASP A 34 18.74 -3.64 18.64
CA ASP A 34 18.37 -2.35 19.23
C ASP A 34 16.96 -1.93 18.83
N HIS A 35 15.99 -2.15 19.72
CA HIS A 35 14.59 -1.90 19.44
C HIS A 35 14.07 -0.59 20.04
N HIS A 36 14.93 0.23 20.65
CA HIS A 36 14.49 1.39 21.44
C HIS A 36 13.62 2.34 20.62
N GLN A 37 14.18 2.87 19.52
CA GLN A 37 13.49 3.84 18.67
C GLN A 37 12.26 3.22 17.98
N LEU A 38 12.36 1.96 17.56
CA LEU A 38 11.24 1.26 16.92
C LEU A 38 10.05 1.14 17.87
N LYS A 39 10.27 0.77 19.13
CA LYS A 39 9.21 0.67 20.15
C LYS A 39 8.64 2.01 20.57
N GLU A 40 9.45 3.07 20.57
CA GLU A 40 8.96 4.42 20.85
C GLU A 40 7.98 4.92 19.79
N LEU A 41 8.26 4.60 18.53
CA LEU A 41 7.40 4.93 17.39
C LEU A 41 6.16 4.03 17.33
N VAL A 42 6.32 2.73 17.59
CA VAL A 42 5.27 1.71 17.41
C VAL A 42 4.76 1.23 18.76
N LYS A 43 3.77 1.94 19.31
CA LYS A 43 3.21 1.65 20.64
C LYS A 43 2.13 0.56 20.64
N ASN A 44 1.42 0.41 19.52
CA ASN A 44 0.18 -0.38 19.48
C ASN A 44 0.35 -1.77 18.85
N SER A 45 1.55 -2.11 18.36
CA SER A 45 1.84 -3.46 17.88
C SER A 45 2.38 -4.32 19.01
N SER A 46 1.66 -5.40 19.36
CA SER A 46 2.07 -6.37 20.37
C SER A 46 3.36 -7.09 19.98
N ASP A 47 3.50 -7.45 18.70
CA ASP A 47 4.68 -8.13 18.17
C ASP A 47 5.94 -7.26 18.29
N ILE A 48 5.84 -5.96 17.94
CA ILE A 48 6.96 -5.03 18.07
C ILE A 48 7.27 -4.75 19.55
N SER A 49 6.24 -4.60 20.38
CA SER A 49 6.40 -4.39 21.82
C SER A 49 7.07 -5.58 22.51
N ALA A 50 6.87 -6.80 22.00
CA ALA A 50 7.43 -8.04 22.55
C ALA A 50 8.91 -8.29 22.20
N LEU A 51 9.50 -7.52 21.27
CA LEU A 51 10.91 -7.66 20.91
C LEU A 51 11.83 -7.49 22.14
N LYS A 52 12.89 -8.27 22.26
CA LYS A 52 13.75 -8.26 23.46
C LYS A 52 15.04 -7.52 23.17
N GLN A 53 15.29 -6.42 23.89
CA GLN A 53 16.51 -5.62 23.71
C GLN A 53 17.78 -6.50 23.78
N GLY A 54 18.69 -6.28 22.84
CA GLY A 54 19.93 -7.05 22.67
C GLY A 54 19.75 -8.39 21.96
N VAL A 55 18.54 -8.71 21.47
CA VAL A 55 18.25 -9.96 20.75
C VAL A 55 17.65 -9.60 19.38
N PRO A 56 18.28 -9.98 18.27
CA PRO A 56 17.71 -9.77 16.94
C PRO A 56 16.28 -10.36 16.81
N PRO A 57 15.40 -9.71 16.04
CA PRO A 57 14.04 -10.18 15.82
C PRO A 57 14.03 -11.47 14.98
N LEU A 58 12.98 -12.28 15.14
CA LEU A 58 12.75 -13.45 14.28
C LEU A 58 12.13 -13.09 12.92
N PHE A 59 11.63 -11.86 12.79
CA PHE A 59 10.97 -11.36 11.59
C PHE A 59 11.98 -10.73 10.63
N ASP A 60 11.72 -10.87 9.34
CA ASP A 60 12.43 -10.11 8.30
C ASP A 60 12.03 -8.62 8.30
N PRO A 61 12.83 -7.73 7.68
CA PRO A 61 12.59 -6.29 7.71
C PRO A 61 11.23 -5.88 7.13
N ALA A 62 10.78 -6.50 6.03
CA ALA A 62 9.49 -6.22 5.43
C ALA A 62 8.32 -6.61 6.36
N THR A 63 8.42 -7.76 7.04
CA THR A 63 7.44 -8.16 8.05
C THR A 63 7.40 -7.16 9.21
N ILE A 64 8.56 -6.71 9.70
CA ILE A 64 8.63 -5.70 10.75
C ILE A 64 8.01 -4.39 10.27
N LEU A 65 8.30 -3.96 9.04
CA LEU A 65 7.74 -2.74 8.46
C LEU A 65 6.22 -2.80 8.39
N PHE A 66 5.67 -3.90 7.88
CA PHE A 66 4.23 -4.14 7.85
C PHE A 66 3.61 -4.04 9.25
N LEU A 67 4.16 -4.78 10.22
CA LEU A 67 3.66 -4.76 11.60
C LEU A 67 3.82 -3.39 12.28
N SER A 68 4.75 -2.57 11.83
CA SER A 68 5.06 -1.26 12.43
C SER A 68 4.23 -0.12 11.87
N CYS A 69 3.86 -0.18 10.58
CA CYS A 69 3.23 0.94 9.89
C CYS A 69 1.69 0.95 9.96
N LEU A 70 1.07 -0.18 10.31
CA LEU A 70 -0.39 -0.32 10.30
C LEU A 70 -1.11 0.45 11.42
N ASP A 71 -2.38 0.76 11.17
CA ASP A 71 -3.30 1.37 12.12
C ASP A 71 -3.87 0.36 13.14
N TRP A 72 -3.01 -0.06 14.07
CA TRP A 72 -3.38 -0.95 15.17
C TRP A 72 -4.31 -0.25 16.18
N PRO A 73 -5.43 -0.87 16.55
CA PRO A 73 -6.29 -0.35 17.60
C PRO A 73 -5.61 -0.45 18.97
N ASP A 74 -5.89 0.52 19.86
CA ASP A 74 -5.27 0.61 21.18
C ASP A 74 -5.54 -0.61 22.09
N ASN A 75 -6.57 -1.40 21.76
CA ASN A 75 -6.93 -2.61 22.51
C ASN A 75 -6.16 -3.87 22.08
N GLY A 76 -5.17 -3.76 21.19
CA GLY A 76 -4.36 -4.89 20.71
C GLY A 76 -5.11 -5.84 19.76
N GLY A 77 -6.25 -5.40 19.21
CA GLY A 77 -6.93 -6.11 18.13
C GLY A 77 -6.23 -5.98 16.77
N THR A 78 -6.80 -6.56 15.73
CA THR A 78 -6.29 -6.41 14.35
C THR A 78 -6.75 -5.09 13.74
N PRO A 79 -5.96 -4.45 12.86
CA PRO A 79 -6.39 -3.28 12.11
C PRO A 79 -7.68 -3.59 11.35
N GLU A 80 -8.67 -2.70 11.46
CA GLU A 80 -9.86 -2.85 10.65
C GLU A 80 -9.52 -2.58 9.17
N PRO A 81 -10.03 -3.37 8.21
CA PRO A 81 -9.93 -3.05 6.80
C PRO A 81 -10.53 -1.67 6.48
N ILE A 82 -9.96 -0.95 5.51
CA ILE A 82 -10.49 0.35 5.05
C ILE A 82 -11.87 0.18 4.39
N ASP A 83 -12.02 -0.86 3.58
CA ASP A 83 -13.29 -1.26 2.98
C ASP A 83 -13.45 -2.77 3.13
N LYS A 84 -14.66 -3.19 3.51
CA LYS A 84 -15.07 -4.60 3.56
C LYS A 84 -16.06 -4.93 2.43
N GLY A 85 -16.33 -3.96 1.55
CA GLY A 85 -17.34 -4.04 0.51
C GLY A 85 -16.79 -4.39 -0.87
N LEU A 86 -17.62 -4.13 -1.87
CA LEU A 86 -17.39 -4.46 -3.28
C LEU A 86 -16.11 -3.82 -3.86
N SER A 87 -15.70 -2.65 -3.36
CA SER A 87 -14.55 -1.92 -3.93
C SER A 87 -13.24 -2.64 -3.66
N ARG A 88 -13.10 -3.26 -2.48
CA ARG A 88 -11.98 -4.14 -2.15
C ARG A 88 -11.85 -5.28 -3.17
N ASP A 89 -12.94 -5.96 -3.48
CA ASP A 89 -12.89 -7.11 -4.39
C ASP A 89 -12.63 -6.67 -5.84
N ARG A 90 -13.18 -5.52 -6.24
CA ARG A 90 -13.03 -4.95 -7.59
C ARG A 90 -11.61 -4.47 -7.88
N LEU A 91 -10.95 -3.87 -6.90
CA LEU A 91 -9.54 -3.45 -7.05
C LEU A 91 -8.57 -4.60 -6.80
N GLY A 92 -8.91 -5.51 -5.88
CA GLY A 92 -8.00 -6.57 -5.47
C GLY A 92 -7.73 -7.59 -6.57
N ARG A 93 -8.70 -7.85 -7.45
CA ARG A 93 -8.52 -8.68 -8.65
C ARG A 93 -9.14 -7.99 -9.86
N PHE A 94 -8.41 -7.01 -10.39
CA PHE A 94 -8.82 -6.36 -11.62
C PHE A 94 -8.80 -7.35 -12.80
N PRO A 95 -9.69 -7.27 -13.79
CA PRO A 95 -9.82 -8.27 -14.86
C PRO A 95 -8.75 -8.14 -15.95
N ILE A 96 -7.47 -8.11 -15.56
CA ILE A 96 -6.30 -8.09 -16.44
C ILE A 96 -5.29 -9.15 -16.01
N GLU A 97 -4.26 -9.38 -16.82
CA GLU A 97 -3.08 -10.16 -16.40
C GLU A 97 -2.42 -9.49 -15.19
N GLY A 98 -1.97 -10.27 -14.20
CA GLY A 98 -1.44 -9.76 -12.92
C GLY A 98 -2.52 -9.29 -11.93
N GLY A 99 -3.60 -8.67 -12.42
CA GLY A 99 -4.77 -8.28 -11.62
C GLY A 99 -4.62 -6.99 -10.80
N ASN A 100 -3.58 -6.21 -11.07
CA ASN A 100 -3.29 -4.94 -10.39
C ASN A 100 -4.07 -3.78 -11.03
N ALA A 101 -5.08 -3.26 -10.32
CA ALA A 101 -5.88 -2.13 -10.80
C ALA A 101 -5.08 -0.83 -10.92
N ILE A 102 -4.04 -0.64 -10.09
CA ILE A 102 -3.23 0.59 -10.08
C ILE A 102 -2.32 0.65 -11.30
N GLU A 103 -1.64 -0.47 -11.60
CA GLU A 103 -0.87 -0.62 -12.84
C GLU A 103 -1.75 -0.42 -14.08
N TYR A 104 -2.98 -0.94 -14.07
CA TYR A 104 -3.91 -0.73 -15.17
C TYR A 104 -4.23 0.75 -15.41
N ILE A 105 -4.51 1.50 -14.34
CA ILE A 105 -4.77 2.94 -14.43
C ILE A 105 -3.54 3.66 -14.96
N LEU A 106 -2.35 3.39 -14.42
CA LEU A 106 -1.09 3.97 -14.88
C LEU A 106 -0.84 3.73 -16.37
N ALA A 107 -1.02 2.48 -16.82
CA ALA A 107 -0.76 2.09 -18.21
C ALA A 107 -1.79 2.62 -19.22
N SER A 108 -2.97 3.05 -18.75
CA SER A 108 -4.10 3.43 -19.61
C SER A 108 -4.49 4.90 -19.48
N THR A 109 -3.67 5.71 -18.80
CA THR A 109 -3.93 7.14 -18.60
C THR A 109 -2.70 7.99 -18.87
N ARG A 110 -2.93 9.30 -19.04
CA ARG A 110 -1.88 10.31 -19.15
C ARG A 110 -2.22 11.53 -18.33
N ASP A 111 -1.22 12.11 -17.68
CA ASP A 111 -1.35 13.40 -17.01
C ASP A 111 -1.60 14.52 -18.02
N LYS A 112 -2.48 15.46 -17.66
CA LYS A 112 -2.79 16.63 -18.50
C LYS A 112 -1.75 17.74 -18.39
N SER A 113 -0.92 17.72 -17.34
CA SER A 113 0.13 18.70 -17.08
C SER A 113 1.22 18.07 -16.22
N GLU A 114 2.46 18.50 -16.39
CA GLU A 114 3.62 18.07 -15.58
C GLU A 114 3.55 18.55 -14.12
N GLU A 115 2.71 19.54 -13.81
CA GLU A 115 2.51 20.03 -12.43
C GLU A 115 1.55 19.15 -11.61
N LYS A 116 1.08 18.03 -12.19
CA LYS A 116 0.10 17.14 -11.56
C LYS A 116 0.77 15.86 -11.10
N ASN A 117 0.45 15.46 -9.88
CA ASN A 117 1.14 14.36 -9.20
C ASN A 117 0.35 13.04 -9.32
N PHE A 118 -0.58 12.92 -10.29
CA PHE A 118 -1.49 11.79 -10.35
C PHE A 118 -0.75 10.48 -10.61
N HIS A 119 0.09 10.43 -11.64
CA HIS A 119 0.93 9.28 -11.91
C HIS A 119 1.96 9.08 -10.81
N ASP A 120 2.61 10.12 -10.30
CA ASP A 120 3.59 10.01 -9.22
C ASP A 120 3.02 9.33 -7.96
N LEU A 121 1.79 9.70 -7.56
CA LEU A 121 1.12 9.10 -6.40
C LEU A 121 0.70 7.65 -6.66
N LEU A 122 0.23 7.33 -7.87
CA LEU A 122 -0.10 5.94 -8.23
C LEU A 122 1.14 5.04 -8.33
N THR A 123 2.24 5.58 -8.87
CA THR A 123 3.55 4.93 -8.91
C THR A 123 4.04 4.68 -7.49
N LYS A 124 4.02 5.70 -6.63
CA LYS A 124 4.38 5.53 -5.21
C LYS A 124 3.52 4.48 -4.50
N LEU A 125 2.21 4.43 -4.77
CA LEU A 125 1.32 3.43 -4.19
C LEU A 125 1.61 2.00 -4.69
N SER A 126 2.01 1.84 -5.96
CA SER A 126 2.22 0.52 -6.58
C SER A 126 3.63 -0.02 -6.42
N GLU A 127 4.64 0.83 -6.32
CA GLU A 127 6.05 0.40 -6.33
C GLU A 127 6.96 1.21 -5.38
N GLY A 128 6.41 2.06 -4.51
CA GLY A 128 7.21 2.90 -3.62
C GLY A 128 8.12 2.14 -2.66
N LEU A 129 7.80 0.88 -2.32
CA LEU A 129 8.63 0.01 -1.47
C LEU A 129 9.52 -0.94 -2.26
N ASP A 130 9.55 -0.85 -3.59
CA ASP A 130 10.58 -1.50 -4.40
C ASP A 130 11.94 -0.91 -4.02
N GLU A 131 12.97 -1.77 -3.93
CA GLU A 131 14.34 -1.39 -3.59
C GLU A 131 14.88 -0.23 -4.47
N LYS A 132 14.49 -0.18 -5.75
CA LYS A 132 14.91 0.90 -6.66
C LYS A 132 14.33 2.26 -6.29
N ASN A 133 13.11 2.27 -5.76
CA ASN A 133 12.38 3.48 -5.41
C ASN A 133 12.64 3.89 -3.96
N LEU A 134 12.74 2.92 -3.05
CA LEU A 134 13.03 3.14 -1.64
C LEU A 134 14.52 3.44 -1.39
N GLY A 135 15.41 2.88 -2.22
CA GLY A 135 16.86 2.94 -2.05
C GLY A 135 17.41 1.97 -1.00
N GLU A 136 16.54 1.12 -0.43
CA GLU A 136 16.86 0.22 0.68
C GLU A 136 16.31 -1.18 0.42
N ALA A 137 17.17 -2.19 0.58
CA ALA A 137 16.83 -3.57 0.29
C ALA A 137 16.06 -4.23 1.45
N GLY A 138 15.29 -5.27 1.12
CA GLY A 138 14.67 -6.17 2.12
C GLY A 138 13.35 -5.69 2.73
N PHE A 139 12.80 -4.55 2.27
CA PHE A 139 11.52 -4.01 2.74
C PHE A 139 10.32 -4.37 1.85
N THR A 140 10.55 -5.03 0.72
CA THR A 140 9.50 -5.41 -0.24
C THR A 140 8.90 -6.79 0.05
N ASN A 141 9.74 -7.82 0.23
CA ASN A 141 9.28 -9.21 0.31
C ASN A 141 9.33 -9.73 1.75
N THR A 142 8.19 -10.21 2.27
CA THR A 142 8.16 -10.88 3.57
C THR A 142 8.50 -12.35 3.46
N THR A 143 8.96 -12.95 4.55
CA THR A 143 9.21 -14.40 4.64
C THR A 143 7.91 -15.22 4.48
N SER A 144 6.74 -14.62 4.75
CA SER A 144 5.43 -15.26 4.56
C SER A 144 4.96 -15.28 3.09
N GLY A 145 5.71 -14.68 2.17
CA GLY A 145 5.38 -14.60 0.75
C GLY A 145 4.44 -13.45 0.39
N MET A 146 4.24 -12.50 1.31
CA MET A 146 3.53 -11.26 1.04
C MET A 146 4.50 -10.23 0.46
N ILE A 147 4.03 -9.45 -0.51
CA ILE A 147 4.84 -8.42 -1.15
C ILE A 147 4.24 -7.06 -0.79
N LEU A 148 5.02 -6.20 -0.15
CA LEU A 148 4.67 -4.81 0.10
C LEU A 148 5.00 -4.00 -1.16
N CYS A 149 3.98 -3.38 -1.74
CA CYS A 149 4.07 -2.68 -3.02
C CYS A 149 4.55 -1.23 -2.80
N GLY A 150 3.73 -0.45 -2.11
CA GLY A 150 3.93 0.99 -1.93
C GLY A 150 2.91 1.56 -0.97
N TRP A 151 2.97 2.87 -0.73
CA TRP A 151 2.10 3.53 0.25
C TRP A 151 1.77 4.96 -0.12
N LEU A 152 0.74 5.48 0.54
CA LEU A 152 0.39 6.89 0.58
C LEU A 152 0.26 7.31 2.04
N THR A 153 0.81 8.48 2.37
CA THR A 153 0.54 9.17 3.63
C THR A 153 -0.91 9.66 3.67
N LYS A 154 -1.38 10.11 4.84
CA LYS A 154 -2.75 10.64 4.98
C LYS A 154 -2.99 11.88 4.12
N GLU A 155 -1.98 12.73 3.94
CA GLU A 155 -2.02 13.89 3.05
C GLU A 155 -2.13 13.45 1.59
N GLU A 156 -1.27 12.52 1.17
CA GLU A 156 -1.24 12.02 -0.21
C GLU A 156 -2.51 11.23 -0.59
N VAL A 157 -3.18 10.59 0.36
CA VAL A 157 -4.52 9.99 0.15
C VAL A 157 -5.52 11.06 -0.29
N ILE A 158 -5.50 12.23 0.35
CA ILE A 158 -6.40 13.36 0.02
C ILE A 158 -6.01 13.92 -1.35
N GLU A 159 -4.72 14.12 -1.60
CA GLU A 159 -4.20 14.63 -2.88
C GLU A 159 -4.59 13.71 -4.05
N LEU A 160 -4.34 12.40 -3.94
CA LEU A 160 -4.68 11.44 -4.98
C LEU A 160 -6.20 11.43 -5.24
N ARG A 161 -7.00 11.46 -4.18
CA ARG A 161 -8.47 11.51 -4.32
C ARG A 161 -8.91 12.76 -5.07
N GLN A 162 -8.37 13.92 -4.70
CA GLN A 162 -8.69 15.19 -5.37
C GLN A 162 -8.26 15.16 -6.84
N SER A 163 -7.09 14.60 -7.13
CA SER A 163 -6.57 14.48 -8.50
C SER A 163 -7.45 13.57 -9.37
N ILE A 164 -7.90 12.42 -8.85
CA ILE A 164 -8.83 11.54 -9.57
C ILE A 164 -10.13 12.29 -9.88
N GLN A 165 -10.69 13.02 -8.91
CA GLN A 165 -11.96 13.74 -9.09
C GLN A 165 -11.85 15.00 -9.95
N GLY A 166 -10.71 15.69 -9.91
CA GLY A 166 -10.41 16.88 -10.70
C GLY A 166 -10.18 16.57 -12.18
N GLN A 167 -10.05 15.29 -12.54
CA GLN A 167 -9.73 14.85 -13.90
C GLN A 167 -8.44 15.47 -14.41
N ASP A 168 -7.39 15.49 -13.58
CA ASP A 168 -6.05 15.95 -13.94
C ASP A 168 -5.32 15.03 -14.95
N TRP A 169 -6.04 14.01 -15.43
CA TRP A 169 -5.59 12.95 -16.31
C TRP A 169 -6.62 12.71 -17.43
N SER A 170 -6.19 11.99 -18.45
CA SER A 170 -7.01 11.55 -19.58
C SER A 170 -6.83 10.05 -19.82
N ILE A 171 -7.83 9.40 -20.41
CA ILE A 171 -7.80 7.98 -20.76
C ILE A 171 -7.20 7.84 -22.15
N ASP A 172 -6.35 6.84 -22.34
CA ASP A 172 -5.82 6.50 -23.65
C ASP A 172 -6.90 6.01 -24.60
N VAL A 173 -6.78 6.39 -25.87
CA VAL A 173 -7.74 6.01 -26.92
C VAL A 173 -7.80 4.48 -27.11
N ASP A 174 -6.67 3.80 -26.83
CA ASP A 174 -6.49 2.36 -26.99
C ASP A 174 -6.69 1.60 -25.67
N GLU A 175 -7.53 2.11 -24.77
CA GLU A 175 -7.87 1.43 -23.51
C GLU A 175 -8.32 -0.03 -23.77
N LEU A 176 -7.70 -0.98 -23.07
CA LEU A 176 -7.94 -2.41 -23.28
C LEU A 176 -9.37 -2.84 -22.94
N ILE A 177 -9.93 -2.29 -21.87
CA ILE A 177 -11.26 -2.62 -21.36
C ILE A 177 -12.09 -1.35 -21.39
N ASP A 178 -13.13 -1.30 -22.22
CA ASP A 178 -14.01 -0.13 -22.32
C ASP A 178 -14.58 0.26 -20.93
N GLY A 179 -14.19 1.44 -20.46
CA GLY A 179 -14.60 1.99 -19.18
C GLY A 179 -13.89 1.40 -17.96
N GLY A 180 -12.86 0.56 -18.15
CA GLY A 180 -12.10 -0.09 -17.09
C GLY A 180 -11.44 0.91 -16.14
N VAL A 181 -10.83 1.97 -16.68
CA VAL A 181 -10.12 3.00 -15.91
C VAL A 181 -11.13 3.75 -15.05
N ARG A 182 -12.29 4.09 -15.61
CA ARG A 182 -13.35 4.78 -14.86
C ARG A 182 -13.89 3.91 -13.73
N ASP A 183 -14.05 2.61 -13.97
CA ASP A 183 -14.49 1.67 -12.94
C ASP A 183 -13.46 1.50 -11.82
N ALA A 184 -12.19 1.29 -12.18
CA ALA A 184 -11.08 1.20 -11.23
C ALA A 184 -10.94 2.49 -10.41
N ALA A 185 -10.90 3.65 -11.07
CA ALA A 185 -10.80 4.95 -10.40
C ALA A 185 -11.98 5.21 -9.46
N ARG A 186 -13.21 4.83 -9.84
CA ARG A 186 -14.39 4.94 -8.98
C ARG A 186 -14.24 4.12 -7.70
N HIS A 187 -13.73 2.89 -7.80
CA HIS A 187 -13.51 2.05 -6.64
C HIS A 187 -12.32 2.52 -5.79
N LEU A 188 -11.26 3.03 -6.42
CA LEU A 188 -10.12 3.63 -5.72
C LEU A 188 -10.56 4.84 -4.88
N ILE A 189 -11.42 5.71 -5.41
CA ILE A 189 -12.02 6.82 -4.64
C ILE A 189 -12.73 6.32 -3.37
N VAL A 190 -13.44 5.19 -3.44
CA VAL A 190 -14.13 4.64 -2.25
C VAL A 190 -13.13 4.24 -1.18
N ILE A 191 -12.03 3.58 -1.55
CA ILE A 191 -10.94 3.22 -0.62
C ILE A 191 -10.31 4.48 -0.02
N LEU A 192 -9.94 5.46 -0.86
CA LEU A 192 -9.30 6.70 -0.41
C LEU A 192 -10.19 7.50 0.55
N ARG A 193 -11.51 7.57 0.29
CA ARG A 193 -12.48 8.19 1.21
C ARG A 193 -12.56 7.45 2.55
N GLY A 194 -12.45 6.12 2.54
CA GLY A 194 -12.41 5.31 3.75
C GLY A 194 -11.18 5.64 4.61
N ALA A 195 -10.00 5.72 3.97
CA ALA A 195 -8.75 6.09 4.63
C ALA A 195 -8.79 7.53 5.18
N GLU A 196 -9.26 8.49 4.38
CA GLU A 196 -9.43 9.89 4.79
C GLU A 196 -10.38 10.03 5.99
N LYS A 197 -11.54 9.35 5.97
CA LYS A 197 -12.49 9.36 7.09
C LYS A 197 -11.87 8.85 8.39
N ARG A 198 -10.92 7.92 8.28
CA ARG A 198 -10.17 7.33 9.41
C ARG A 198 -8.90 8.10 9.76
N ASN A 199 -8.58 9.16 9.01
CA ASN A 199 -7.37 9.96 9.18
C ASN A 199 -6.11 9.07 9.15
N CYS A 200 -6.04 8.17 8.18
CA CYS A 200 -4.91 7.28 7.94
C CYS A 200 -4.47 7.33 6.47
N GLY A 201 -3.25 6.88 6.21
CA GLY A 201 -2.74 6.63 4.88
C GLY A 201 -3.18 5.26 4.33
N LEU A 202 -2.54 4.86 3.24
CA LEU A 202 -2.82 3.61 2.54
C LEU A 202 -1.53 2.81 2.33
N LEU A 203 -1.53 1.52 2.64
CA LEU A 203 -0.46 0.59 2.27
C LEU A 203 -1.02 -0.41 1.26
N MET A 204 -0.35 -0.58 0.13
CA MET A 204 -0.70 -1.60 -0.87
C MET A 204 0.21 -2.82 -0.74
N ARG A 205 -0.37 -4.00 -0.88
CA ARG A 205 0.35 -5.28 -0.87
C ARG A 205 -0.34 -6.35 -1.72
N VAL A 206 0.35 -7.44 -1.99
CA VAL A 206 -0.16 -8.61 -2.72
C VAL A 206 0.25 -9.93 -2.07
#